data_AF-A0A5K1G459-F1
#
_entry.id   AF-A0A5K1G459-F1
#
_cell.length_a   1.000
_cell.length_b   1.000
_cell.length_c   1.000
_cell.angle_alpha   90.00
_cell.angle_beta   90.00
_cell.angle_gamma   90.00
#
_symmetry.space_group_name_H-M   'P 1'
#
loop_
_entity.id
_entity.type
_entity.pdbx_description
1 polymer ?
#
loop_
_entity_poly.entity_id
_entity_poly.type
_entity_poly.pdbx_seq_one_letter_code
_entity_poly.pdbx_strand_id
1 'polypeptide(L)' 'DEDEVKERETKQEFNVLCDWIKQQLGDKVAKVQISKRLSSSPCVLVSGKFGWSANME' A
#
# COMPACT_ATOMS: atom_id res chain seq x y z
N ASP A 1 -20.13 5.69 6.71
CA ASP A 1 -20.26 4.34 7.29
C ASP A 1 -20.01 3.24 6.28
N GLU A 2 -20.80 3.08 5.21
CA GLU A 2 -20.61 1.97 4.24
C GLU A 2 -19.24 1.91 3.56
N ASP A 3 -18.70 3.05 3.09
CA ASP A 3 -17.38 3.06 2.45
C ASP A 3 -16.24 2.69 3.41
N GLU A 4 -16.38 3.05 4.69
CA GLU A 4 -15.39 2.73 5.71
C GLU A 4 -15.45 1.25 6.10
N VAL A 5 -16.65 0.64 6.08
CA VAL A 5 -16.83 -0.80 6.28
C VAL A 5 -16.19 -1.58 5.14
N LYS A 6 -16.51 -1.25 3.88
CA LYS A 6 -15.93 -1.91 2.69
C LYS A 6 -14.41 -1.82 2.68
N GLU A 7 -13.85 -0.70 3.10
CA GLU A 7 -12.40 -0.53 3.21
C GLU A 7 -11.78 -1.45 4.26
N ARG A 8 -12.42 -1.59 5.42
CA ARG A 8 -11.92 -2.47 6.49
C ARG A 8 -11.95 -3.93 6.04
N GLU A 9 -13.04 -4.35 5.40
CA GLU A 9 -13.18 -5.70 4.83
C GLU A 9 -12.11 -5.97 3.77
N THR A 10 -11.94 -5.06 2.80
CA THR A 10 -10.91 -5.17 1.77
C THR A 10 -9.51 -5.24 2.39
N LYS A 11 -9.22 -4.41 3.40
CA LYS A 11 -7.92 -4.45 4.09
C LYS A 11 -7.69 -5.77 4.82
N GLN A 12 -8.74 -6.38 5.39
CA GLN A 12 -8.65 -7.67 6.06
C GLN A 12 -8.45 -8.80 5.05
N GLU A 13 -9.22 -8.81 3.96
CA GLU A 13 -9.13 -9.81 2.89
C GLU A 13 -7.74 -9.85 2.26
N PHE A 14 -7.16 -8.68 1.96
CA PHE A 14 -5.85 -8.59 1.31
C PHE A 14 -4.67 -8.50 2.28
N ASN A 15 -4.87 -8.68 3.58
CA ASN A 15 -3.79 -8.57 4.57
C ASN A 15 -2.71 -9.63 4.34
N VAL A 16 -3.12 -10.89 4.12
CA VAL A 16 -2.20 -12.01 3.84
C VAL A 16 -1.37 -11.76 2.58
N LEU A 17 -1.99 -11.19 1.55
CA LEU A 17 -1.28 -10.82 0.32
C LEU A 17 -0.27 -9.69 0.56
N CYS A 18 -0.66 -8.66 1.31
CA CYS A 18 0.23 -7.55 1.65
C CYS A 18 1.46 -8.02 2.43
N ASP A 19 1.27 -8.93 3.39
CA ASP A 19 2.34 -9.52 4.18
C ASP A 19 3.26 -10.40 3.32
N TRP A 20 2.69 -11.23 2.44
CA TRP A 20 3.47 -12.05 1.52
C TRP A 20 4.34 -11.18 0.60
N ILE A 21 3.78 -10.11 0.02
CA ILE A 21 4.53 -9.16 -0.83
C ILE A 21 5.64 -8.48 -0.01
N LYS A 22 5.36 -8.08 1.24
CA LYS A 22 6.35 -7.47 2.13
C LYS A 22 7.49 -8.44 2.45
N GLN A 23 7.21 -9.73 2.65
CA GLN A 23 8.23 -10.76 2.85
C GLN A 23 9.11 -10.95 1.60
N GLN A 24 8.52 -10.97 0.40
CA GLN A 24 9.27 -11.10 -0.85
C GLN A 24 10.17 -9.89 -1.13
N LEU A 25 9.70 -8.68 -0.80
CA LEU A 25 10.45 -7.45 -1.04
C LEU A 25 11.44 -7.10 0.09
N GLY A 26 11.27 -7.69 1.27
CA GLY A 26 12.16 -7.52 2.41
C GLY A 26 12.37 -6.06 2.79
N ASP A 27 13.64 -5.65 2.89
CA ASP A 27 14.05 -4.31 3.32
C ASP A 27 13.95 -3.24 2.23
N LYS A 28 13.62 -3.62 0.98
CA LYS A 28 13.49 -2.67 -0.13
C LYS A 28 12.28 -1.75 -0.01
N VAL A 29 11.28 -2.14 0.76
CA VAL A 29 10.05 -1.36 0.98
C VAL A 29 9.81 -1.21 2.47
N ALA A 30 9.32 -0.06 2.95
CA ALA A 30 9.01 0.09 4.38
C ALA A 30 7.72 -0.65 4.78
N LYS A 31 6.68 -0.54 3.95
CA LYS A 31 5.33 -1.08 4.21
C LYS A 31 4.59 -1.35 2.90
N VAL A 32 3.78 -2.41 2.87
CA VAL A 32 2.81 -2.69 1.80
C VAL A 32 1.40 -2.45 2.35
N GLN A 33 0.54 -1.80 1.58
CA GLN A 33 -0.84 -1.51 1.97
C GLN A 33 -1.74 -1.32 0.76
N ILE A 34 -3.04 -1.56 0.94
CA ILE A 34 -4.04 -1.28 -0.09
C ILE A 34 -4.18 0.23 -0.32
N SER A 35 -4.03 0.63 -1.58
CA SER A 35 -4.14 2.03 -2.02
C SER A 35 -5.58 2.38 -2.38
N LYS A 36 -6.02 3.58 -2.00
CA LYS A 36 -7.28 4.18 -2.45
C LYS A 36 -7.11 5.17 -3.60
N ARG A 37 -5.87 5.40 -4.04
CA ARG A 37 -5.52 6.45 -5.02
C ARG A 37 -5.45 5.94 -6.46
N LEU A 38 -5.61 4.64 -6.66
CA LEU A 38 -5.44 3.99 -7.95
C LEU A 38 -6.81 3.61 -8.52
N SER A 39 -6.96 3.79 -9.84
CA SER A 39 -8.16 3.39 -10.58
C SER A 39 -7.81 2.39 -11.68
N SER A 40 -6.87 2.75 -12.57
CA SER A 40 -6.44 1.89 -13.69
C SER A 40 -5.07 1.25 -13.49
N SER A 41 -4.22 1.81 -12.63
CA SER A 41 -2.87 1.28 -12.40
C SER A 41 -2.87 0.21 -11.30
N PRO A 42 -2.14 -0.90 -11.47
CA PRO A 42 -2.18 -2.04 -10.54
C PRO A 42 -1.44 -1.77 -9.22
N CYS A 43 -0.40 -0.93 -9.21
CA CYS A 43 0.35 -0.58 -8.00
C CYS A 43 1.10 0.75 -8.15
N VAL A 44 1.58 1.31 -7.03
CA VAL A 44 2.42 2.53 -7.01
C VAL A 44 3.37 2.49 -5.81
N LEU A 45 4.60 2.97 -6.01
CA LEU A 45 5.54 3.24 -4.91
C LEU A 45 5.38 4.69 -4.45
N VAL A 46 5.33 4.88 -3.14
CA VAL A 46 5.16 6.20 -2.51
C VAL A 46 6.23 6.43 -1.47
N SER A 47 6.87 7.60 -1.53
CA SER A 47 7.80 8.06 -0.51
C SER A 47 7.06 8.28 0.82
N GLY A 48 7.78 8.08 1.94
CA GLY A 48 7.25 8.35 3.27
C GLY A 48 6.84 9.82 3.45
N LYS A 49 5.92 10.08 4.40
CA LYS A 49 5.38 11.43 4.65
C LYS A 49 6.46 12.46 5.05
N PHE A 50 7.57 12.01 5.61
CA PHE A 50 8.65 12.86 6.15
C PHE A 50 10.02 12.49 5.56
N GLY A 51 10.11 12.41 4.23
CA GLY A 51 11.37 12.12 3.53
C GLY A 51 11.48 12.89 2.21
N TRP A 52 12.52 12.60 1.44
CA TRP A 52 12.65 13.15 0.08
C TRP A 52 11.62 12.51 -0.84
N SER A 53 10.96 13.36 -1.62
CA SER A 53 10.06 12.88 -2.67
C SER A 53 10.87 12.24 -3.79
N ALA A 54 10.29 11.30 -4.53
CA ALA A 54 10.93 10.70 -5.70
C ALA A 54 11.36 11.72 -6.79
N ASN A 55 10.83 12.95 -6.78
CA ASN A 55 11.24 14.02 -7.70
C ASN A 55 12.44 14.85 -7.18
N MET A 56 12.81 14.67 -5.90
CA MET A 56 13.90 15.39 -5.24
C MET A 56 15.15 14.54 -5.06
N GLU A 57 15.00 13.22 -5.18
CA GLU A 57 16.10 12.26 -5.33
C GLU A 57 16.81 12.46 -6.68
#